data_AF-A0A367LWE1-F1
#
_entry.id   AF-A0A367LWE1-F1
#
_cell.length_a   1.000
_cell.length_b   1.000
_cell.length_c   1.000
_cell.angle_alpha   90.00
_cell.angle_beta   90.00
_cell.angle_gamma   90.00
#
_symmetry.space_group_name_H-M   'P 1'
#
loop_
_entity.id
_entity.type
_entity.pdbx_description
1 polymer ?
#
loop_
_entity_poly.entity_id
_entity_poly.type
_entity_poly.pdbx_seq_one_letter_code
_entity_poly.pdbx_strand_id
1 'polypeptide(L)'
;DKLRFTSGYQVEDLVDTESKLLTLGGEWHSKQPDGWQRVVSLNWMREEYKLGDDSGLSSFLMPGIGYSLLETDNKVDPSHGYRLQFNVKGAKEGLLADADVLHVDAMAKGLTSFAGGHRLLGRL
;
A
#
# COMPACT_ATOMS: atom_id res chain seq x y z
N ASP A 1 -13.08 8.39 -12.33
CA ASP A 1 -12.23 7.20 -12.08
C ASP A 1 -10.91 7.34 -12.82
N LYS A 2 -9.88 6.59 -12.41
CA LYS A 2 -8.58 6.54 -13.11
C LYS A 2 -7.98 5.14 -13.07
N LEU A 3 -7.25 4.78 -14.11
CA LEU A 3 -6.44 3.57 -14.17
C LEU A 3 -4.97 3.97 -14.02
N ARG A 4 -4.24 3.26 -13.18
CA ARG A 4 -2.81 3.47 -12.94
C ARG A 4 -2.07 2.17 -13.20
N PHE A 5 -1.00 2.26 -13.98
CA PHE A 5 -0.06 1.16 -14.16
C PHE A 5 1.22 1.50 -13.43
N THR A 6 1.81 0.51 -12.77
CA THR A 6 3.05 0.64 -12.01
C THR A 6 4.04 -0.40 -12.49
N SER A 7 5.31 -0.01 -12.56
CA SER A 7 6.43 -0.91 -12.76
C SER A 7 7.55 -0.43 -11.86
N GLY A 8 8.25 -1.36 -11.23
CA GLY A 8 9.34 -1.06 -10.32
C GLY A 8 10.38 -2.16 -10.35
N TYR A 9 11.64 -1.77 -10.20
CA TYR A 9 12.76 -2.67 -10.00
C TYR A 9 13.51 -2.18 -8.76
N GLN A 10 13.64 -3.06 -7.77
CA GLN A 10 14.33 -2.78 -6.51
C GLN A 10 15.47 -3.78 -6.35
N VAL A 11 16.64 -3.28 -5.99
CA VAL A 11 17.78 -4.10 -5.60
C VAL A 11 18.10 -3.74 -4.16
N GLU A 12 18.16 -4.75 -3.31
CA GLU A 12 18.48 -4.61 -1.90
C GLU A 12 19.74 -5.41 -1.59
N ASP A 13 20.71 -4.75 -1.00
CA ASP A 13 22.00 -5.34 -0.61
C ASP A 13 22.22 -5.03 0.87
N LEU A 14 22.04 -6.05 1.69
CA LEU A 14 22.24 -6.06 3.14
C LEU A 14 23.36 -7.05 3.46
N VAL A 15 23.96 -6.91 4.65
CA VAL A 15 25.15 -7.67 5.07
C VAL A 15 25.08 -9.17 4.73
N ASP A 16 23.94 -9.80 4.95
CA ASP A 16 23.72 -11.24 4.69
C ASP A 16 22.57 -11.51 3.69
N THR A 17 22.13 -10.51 2.93
CA THR A 17 20.96 -10.64 2.04
C THR A 17 21.09 -9.81 0.77
N GLU A 18 21.06 -10.47 -0.39
CA GLU A 18 20.93 -9.84 -1.71
C GLU A 18 19.53 -10.14 -2.25
N SER A 19 18.73 -9.13 -2.60
CA SER A 19 17.43 -9.33 -3.26
C SER A 19 17.24 -8.44 -4.48
N LYS A 20 16.60 -8.99 -5.51
CA LYS A 20 16.23 -8.30 -6.75
C LYS A 20 14.75 -8.50 -7.00
N LEU A 21 13.98 -7.44 -6.82
CA LEU A 21 12.52 -7.46 -6.92
C LEU A 21 12.06 -6.69 -8.14
N LEU A 22 11.37 -7.37 -9.05
CA LEU A 22 10.60 -6.78 -10.13
C LEU A 22 9.12 -6.75 -9.74
N THR A 23 8.49 -5.59 -9.85
CA THR A 23 7.05 -5.40 -9.61
C THR A 23 6.38 -4.84 -10.84
N LEU A 24 5.26 -5.44 -11.25
CA LEU A 24 4.36 -4.93 -12.28
C LEU A 24 2.95 -4.87 -11.70
N GLY A 25 2.25 -3.75 -11.87
CA GLY A 25 0.95 -3.55 -11.24
C GLY A 25 -0.04 -2.80 -12.10
N GLY A 26 -1.32 -3.13 -11.92
CA GLY A 26 -2.46 -2.40 -12.46
C GLY A 26 -3.42 -2.06 -11.33
N GLU A 27 -3.89 -0.82 -11.31
CA GLU A 27 -4.76 -0.32 -10.26
C GLU A 27 -5.88 0.53 -10.82
N TRP A 28 -7.11 0.22 -10.43
CA TRP A 28 -8.28 1.02 -10.74
C TRP A 28 -8.72 1.79 -9.50
N HIS A 29 -8.68 3.12 -9.60
CA HIS A 29 -9.12 4.04 -8.57
C HIS A 29 -10.50 4.58 -8.93
N SER A 30 -11.44 4.40 -8.02
CA SER A 30 -12.78 4.96 -8.10
C SER A 30 -13.07 5.85 -6.91
N LYS A 31 -13.87 6.90 -7.13
CA LYS A 31 -14.38 7.77 -6.06
C LYS A 31 -15.86 7.46 -5.88
N GLN A 32 -16.24 7.13 -4.65
CA GLN A 32 -17.57 6.70 -4.29
C GLN A 32 -18.43 7.93 -3.92
N PRO A 33 -19.77 7.83 -4.02
CA PRO A 33 -20.67 8.96 -3.75
C PRO A 33 -20.57 9.53 -2.32
N ASP A 34 -20.19 8.70 -1.36
CA ASP A 34 -20.00 9.02 0.06
C ASP A 34 -18.61 9.62 0.37
N GLY A 35 -17.79 9.89 -0.65
CA GLY A 35 -16.47 10.51 -0.50
C GLY A 35 -15.31 9.53 -0.38
N TRP A 36 -15.58 8.24 -0.17
CA TRP A 36 -14.54 7.22 -0.11
C TRP A 36 -13.84 7.05 -1.46
N GLN A 37 -12.55 6.80 -1.43
CA GLN A 37 -11.77 6.38 -2.58
C GLN A 37 -11.54 4.87 -2.48
N ARG A 38 -12.01 4.12 -3.47
CA ARG A 38 -11.77 2.69 -3.59
C ARG A 38 -10.67 2.45 -4.61
N VAL A 39 -9.72 1.57 -4.29
CA VAL A 39 -8.68 1.10 -5.21
C VAL A 39 -8.80 -0.41 -5.33
N VAL A 40 -8.89 -0.92 -6.55
CA VAL A 40 -8.73 -2.35 -6.83
C VAL A 40 -7.41 -2.53 -7.56
N SER A 41 -6.55 -3.39 -7.05
CA SER A 41 -5.19 -3.56 -7.57
C SER A 41 -4.92 -5.03 -7.92
N LEU A 42 -4.08 -5.25 -8.92
CA LEU A 42 -3.47 -6.53 -9.20
C LEU A 42 -1.98 -6.29 -9.44
N ASN A 43 -1.14 -6.84 -8.56
CA ASN A 43 0.31 -6.71 -8.65
C ASN A 43 0.93 -8.09 -8.88
N TRP A 44 1.80 -8.20 -9.86
CA TRP A 44 2.68 -9.34 -10.03
C TRP A 44 4.09 -8.94 -9.60
N MET A 45 4.65 -9.73 -8.70
CA MET A 45 5.97 -9.51 -8.14
C MET A 45 6.84 -10.73 -8.41
N ARG A 46 8.10 -10.51 -8.76
CA ARG A 46 9.10 -11.55 -8.94
C ARG A 46 10.37 -11.14 -8.23
N GLU A 47 10.77 -11.94 -7.26
CA GLU A 47 11.93 -11.72 -6.42
C GLU A 47 12.95 -12.83 -6.66
N GLU A 48 14.20 -12.44 -6.88
CA GLU A 48 15.36 -13.31 -6.77
C GLU A 48 16.08 -12.94 -5.48
N TYR A 49 16.21 -13.89 -4.56
CA TYR A 49 16.81 -13.65 -3.25
C TYR A 49 17.98 -14.59 -2.99
N LYS A 50 18.95 -14.11 -2.24
CA LYS A 50 20.03 -14.88 -1.62
C LYS A 50 20.11 -14.53 -0.15
N LEU A 51 19.87 -15.50 0.71
CA LEU A 51 19.92 -15.39 2.17
C LEU A 51 21.00 -16.36 2.68
N GLY A 52 22.20 -15.84 2.97
CA GLY A 52 23.34 -16.70 3.32
C GLY A 52 23.66 -17.72 2.22
N ASP A 53 23.52 -19.02 2.53
CA ASP A 53 23.75 -20.12 1.59
C ASP A 53 22.50 -20.50 0.75
N ASP A 54 21.31 -19.99 1.12
CA ASP A 54 20.07 -20.26 0.41
C ASP A 54 19.84 -19.23 -0.69
N SER A 55 19.51 -19.69 -1.90
CA SER A 55 19.12 -18.83 -3.02
C SER A 55 17.85 -19.34 -3.65
N GLY A 56 17.02 -18.43 -4.13
CA GLY A 56 15.73 -18.79 -4.69
C GLY A 56 15.14 -17.74 -5.61
N LEU A 57 14.12 -18.18 -6.34
CA LEU A 57 13.27 -17.32 -7.12
C LEU A 57 11.84 -17.51 -6.61
N SER A 58 11.18 -16.40 -6.29
CA SER A 58 9.78 -16.39 -5.89
C SER A 58 8.97 -15.44 -6.75
N SER A 59 7.74 -15.81 -7.02
CA SER A 59 6.76 -15.03 -7.74
C SER A 59 5.48 -14.96 -6.95
N PHE A 60 4.80 -13.80 -7.02
CA PHE A 60 3.56 -13.55 -6.29
C PHE A 60 2.62 -12.71 -7.15
N LEU A 61 1.47 -13.28 -7.50
CA LEU A 61 0.33 -12.53 -8.00
C LEU A 61 -0.57 -12.13 -6.83
N MET A 62 -0.66 -10.83 -6.59
CA MET A 62 -1.36 -10.23 -5.46
C MET A 62 -2.51 -9.32 -5.91
N PRO A 63 -3.73 -9.87 -6.02
CA PRO A 63 -4.93 -9.04 -5.99
C PRO A 63 -5.04 -8.28 -4.66
N GLY A 64 -5.61 -7.09 -4.71
CA GLY A 64 -5.84 -6.26 -3.53
C GLY A 64 -6.99 -5.29 -3.70
N ILE A 65 -7.51 -4.84 -2.57
CA ILE A 65 -8.54 -3.82 -2.47
C ILE A 65 -8.19 -2.85 -1.35
N GLY A 66 -8.36 -1.55 -1.62
CA GLY A 66 -8.11 -0.48 -0.68
C GLY A 66 -9.28 0.48 -0.62
N TYR A 67 -9.54 1.01 0.57
CA TYR A 67 -10.49 2.06 0.84
C TYR A 67 -9.77 3.18 1.59
N SER A 68 -10.03 4.42 1.19
CA SER A 68 -9.52 5.58 1.94
C SER A 68 -10.53 6.71 1.95
N LEU A 69 -10.60 7.41 3.07
CA LEU A 69 -11.40 8.60 3.25
C LEU A 69 -10.48 9.70 3.77
N LEU A 70 -10.53 10.87 3.14
CA LEU A 70 -9.82 12.06 3.57
C LEU A 70 -10.84 13.18 3.66
N GLU A 71 -11.13 13.60 4.88
CA GLU A 71 -12.00 14.73 5.15
C GLU A 71 -11.17 15.83 5.82
N THR A 72 -11.19 17.02 5.24
CA THR A 72 -10.37 18.13 5.70
C THR A 72 -10.99 19.46 5.31
N ASP A 73 -10.87 20.45 6.18
CA ASP A 73 -11.30 21.83 5.96
C ASP A 73 -10.49 22.55 4.86
N ASN A 74 -9.18 22.30 4.79
CA ASN A 74 -8.28 22.91 3.82
C ASN A 74 -7.22 21.92 3.34
N LYS A 75 -6.98 21.88 2.02
CA LYS A 75 -6.01 20.97 1.40
C LYS A 75 -4.55 21.33 1.67
N VAL A 76 -4.26 22.59 1.99
CA VAL A 76 -2.88 23.08 2.12
C VAL A 76 -2.48 23.27 3.56
N ASP A 77 -3.32 23.91 4.38
CA ASP A 77 -3.09 24.05 5.82
C ASP A 77 -4.36 23.71 6.62
N PRO A 78 -4.57 22.41 6.89
CA PRO A 78 -5.78 21.96 7.56
C PRO A 78 -5.75 22.34 9.05
N SER A 79 -6.81 22.93 9.56
CA SER A 79 -6.97 23.14 11.02
C SER A 79 -7.69 21.96 11.66
N HIS A 80 -8.55 21.28 10.90
CA HIS A 80 -9.27 20.08 11.30
C HIS A 80 -9.37 19.08 10.16
N GLY A 81 -9.13 17.81 10.45
CA GLY A 81 -9.34 16.77 9.47
C GLY A 81 -8.96 15.39 9.96
N TYR A 82 -9.36 14.39 9.21
CA TYR A 82 -8.97 13.02 9.46
C TYR A 82 -8.78 12.26 8.15
N ARG A 83 -7.92 11.25 8.22
CA ARG A 83 -7.66 10.32 7.12
C ARG A 83 -7.82 8.91 7.64
N LEU A 84 -8.70 8.14 7.02
CA LEU A 84 -8.84 6.71 7.24
C LEU A 84 -8.33 5.98 6.00
N GLN A 85 -7.60 4.91 6.19
CA GLN A 85 -7.14 4.05 5.11
C GLN A 85 -7.16 2.60 5.56
N PHE A 86 -7.65 1.73 4.70
CA PHE A 86 -7.69 0.29 4.89
C PHE A 86 -7.32 -0.38 3.57
N ASN A 87 -6.34 -1.27 3.56
CA ASN A 87 -5.95 -2.03 2.38
C ASN A 87 -5.78 -3.49 2.75
N VAL A 88 -6.20 -4.37 1.84
CA VAL A 88 -5.99 -5.80 1.93
C VAL A 88 -5.48 -6.28 0.59
N LYS A 89 -4.41 -7.06 0.60
CA LYS A 89 -3.89 -7.76 -0.57
C LYS A 89 -3.43 -9.15 -0.16
N GLY A 90 -3.41 -10.09 -1.08
CA GLY A 90 -2.92 -11.42 -0.76
C GLY A 90 -2.58 -12.22 -2.00
N ALA A 91 -1.77 -13.25 -1.80
CA ALA A 91 -1.39 -14.25 -2.78
C ALA A 91 -1.86 -15.62 -2.28
N LYS A 92 -2.15 -16.52 -3.22
CA LYS A 92 -2.53 -17.90 -2.93
C LYS A 92 -1.61 -18.84 -3.71
N GLU A 93 -1.00 -19.78 -3.02
CA GLU A 93 -0.12 -20.78 -3.62
C GLU A 93 -0.82 -21.48 -4.79
N GLY A 94 -0.12 -21.61 -5.92
CA GLY A 94 -0.64 -22.21 -7.15
C GLY A 94 -1.40 -21.24 -8.09
N LEU A 95 -1.68 -20.00 -7.67
CA LEU A 95 -2.24 -18.94 -8.53
C LEU A 95 -1.16 -17.95 -8.98
N LEU A 96 -0.11 -18.43 -9.66
CA LEU A 96 1.10 -17.65 -9.98
C LEU A 96 1.75 -17.05 -8.71
N ALA A 97 1.62 -17.76 -7.60
CA ALA A 97 2.30 -17.46 -6.36
C ALA A 97 2.93 -18.73 -5.78
N ASP A 98 4.14 -18.59 -5.25
CA ASP A 98 4.89 -19.69 -4.66
C ASP A 98 4.56 -19.90 -3.17
N ALA A 99 3.81 -18.99 -2.56
CA ALA A 99 3.31 -19.14 -1.19
C ALA A 99 1.99 -18.38 -0.97
N ASP A 100 1.30 -18.77 0.11
CA ASP A 100 0.15 -18.04 0.64
C ASP A 100 0.61 -16.79 1.39
N VAL A 101 0.10 -15.63 1.00
CA VAL A 101 0.42 -14.34 1.64
C VAL A 101 -0.87 -13.58 1.89
N LEU A 102 -1.01 -13.00 3.07
CA LEU A 102 -2.07 -12.04 3.37
C LEU A 102 -1.45 -10.81 4.03
N HIS A 103 -1.70 -9.66 3.42
CA HIS A 103 -1.24 -8.37 3.91
C HIS A 103 -2.46 -7.48 4.17
N VAL A 104 -2.59 -7.02 5.41
CA VAL A 104 -3.65 -6.12 5.85
C VAL A 104 -3.00 -4.87 6.43
N ASP A 105 -3.32 -3.71 5.86
CA ASP A 105 -2.86 -2.40 6.33
C ASP A 105 -4.07 -1.58 6.76
N ALA A 106 -4.00 -0.99 7.94
CA ALA A 106 -4.95 0.01 8.39
C ALA A 106 -4.20 1.23 8.91
N MET A 107 -4.72 2.43 8.64
CA MET A 107 -4.16 3.67 9.13
C MET A 107 -5.28 4.65 9.45
N ALA A 108 -5.17 5.32 10.58
CA ALA A 108 -6.00 6.46 10.94
C ALA A 108 -5.12 7.64 11.34
N LYS A 109 -5.35 8.80 10.74
CA LYS A 109 -4.73 10.07 11.14
C LYS A 109 -5.80 11.07 11.51
N GLY A 110 -5.58 11.81 12.57
CA GLY A 110 -6.45 12.91 13.00
C GLY A 110 -5.63 14.16 13.28
N LEU A 111 -6.15 15.30 12.85
CA LEU A 111 -5.61 16.62 13.16
C LEU A 111 -6.73 17.50 13.69
N THR A 112 -6.48 18.17 14.80
CA THR A 112 -7.38 19.18 15.39
C THR A 112 -6.58 20.35 15.94
N SER A 113 -7.09 21.56 15.79
CA SER A 113 -6.44 22.78 16.24
C SER A 113 -7.31 23.46 17.31
N PHE A 114 -6.72 23.83 18.44
CA PHE A 114 -7.41 24.40 19.58
C PHE A 114 -6.66 25.61 20.15
N ALA A 115 -7.39 26.45 20.88
CA ALA A 115 -6.86 27.60 21.64
C ALA A 115 -5.91 28.53 20.84
N GLY A 116 -6.31 28.95 19.63
CA GLY A 116 -5.65 30.05 18.92
C GLY A 116 -4.25 29.75 18.36
N GLY A 117 -3.84 28.48 18.26
CA GLY A 117 -2.56 28.11 17.62
C GLY A 117 -1.99 26.73 17.96
N HIS A 118 -2.59 25.99 18.90
CA HIS A 118 -2.09 24.67 19.29
C HIS A 118 -2.67 23.57 18.38
N ARG A 119 -1.79 22.73 17.82
CA ARG A 119 -2.17 21.62 16.90
C ARG A 119 -1.93 20.28 17.58
N LEU A 120 -2.96 19.44 17.63
CA LEU A 120 -2.88 18.05 18.06
C LEU A 120 -2.93 17.14 16.84
N LEU A 121 -2.00 16.20 16.79
CA LEU A 121 -1.82 15.22 15.73
C LEU A 121 -1.81 13.81 16.33
N GLY A 122 -2.74 12.98 15.87
CA GLY A 122 -2.80 11.56 16.22
C GLY A 122 -2.61 10.68 14.98
N ARG A 123 -1.90 9.55 15.15
CA ARG A 123 -1.77 8.51 14.13
C ARG A 123 -1.88 7.13 14.78
N LEU A 124 -2.64 6.25 14.14
CA LEU A 124 -2.75 4.82 14.40
C LEU A 124 -2.50 4.06 13.10
#